data_AF-A0A847I5G3-F1
#
_entry.id   AF-A0A847I5G3-F1
#
_cell.length_a   1.000
_cell.length_b   1.000
_cell.length_c   1.000
_cell.angle_alpha   90.00
_cell.angle_beta   90.00
_cell.angle_gamma   90.00
#
_symmetry.space_group_name_H-M   'P 1'
#
loop_
_entity.id
_entity.type
_entity.pdbx_description
1 polymer ?
#
loop_
_entity_poly.entity_id
_entity_poly.type
_entity_poly.pdbx_seq_one_letter_code
_entity_poly.pdbx_strand_id
1 'polypeptide(L)'
;PVPESLDWDCWLGPAPLRPFKGPAPGKDAGPYHPFNWRGWWDFGCGALGDMACHTMDGIFAVLDPGSPAWVEPIAATPITDEAFPTCSMLRWYFPATASRPAFISYWYDGGLKPRCPEALELERRLPDTGNLFLGTKGALLITGDYLDSPRIIPETLMKQIGKPPQMLERSPGHVEEWVMAAMGQAPLDFPKSNFAYAGPFTEAVLLGNVALRTGRRIEWDAANLRVPNLPEANQYISKTYREGWRV
;
A
#
# COMPACT_ATOMS: atom_id res chain seq x y z
N PRO A 1 -0.10 -26.55 -22.86
CA PRO A 1 0.36 -27.53 -21.85
C PRO A 1 1.29 -26.82 -20.86
N VAL A 2 1.42 -27.34 -19.63
CA VAL A 2 2.43 -26.85 -18.67
C VAL A 2 3.83 -27.17 -19.24
N PRO A 3 4.79 -26.23 -19.27
CA PRO A 3 6.17 -26.54 -19.64
C PRO A 3 6.80 -27.55 -18.67
N GLU A 4 7.62 -28.49 -19.17
CA GLU A 4 8.27 -29.50 -18.33
C GLU A 4 9.19 -28.90 -17.24
N SER A 5 9.70 -27.69 -17.46
CA SER A 5 10.52 -26.94 -16.51
C SER A 5 9.74 -26.18 -15.44
N LEU A 6 8.41 -26.27 -15.44
CA LEU A 6 7.54 -25.56 -14.50
C LEU A 6 6.68 -26.54 -13.71
N ASP A 7 6.96 -26.66 -12.41
CA ASP A 7 6.03 -27.31 -11.49
C ASP A 7 4.87 -26.35 -11.20
N TRP A 8 3.76 -26.55 -11.92
CA TRP A 8 2.59 -25.70 -11.79
C TRP A 8 1.85 -25.87 -10.47
N ASP A 9 1.89 -27.08 -9.88
CA ASP A 9 1.23 -27.34 -8.60
C ASP A 9 1.94 -26.58 -7.47
N CYS A 10 3.28 -26.62 -7.50
CA CYS A 10 4.12 -25.84 -6.60
C CYS A 10 3.96 -24.33 -6.82
N TRP A 11 3.89 -23.88 -8.08
CA TRP A 11 3.68 -22.46 -8.40
C TRP A 11 2.34 -21.91 -7.87
N LEU A 12 1.25 -22.69 -8.00
CA LEU A 12 -0.05 -22.33 -7.42
C LEU A 12 0.00 -22.31 -5.89
N GLY A 13 0.75 -23.24 -5.31
CA GLY A 13 0.93 -23.40 -3.87
C GLY A 13 -0.42 -23.47 -3.13
N PRO A 14 -0.68 -22.55 -2.18
CA PRO A 14 -1.90 -22.54 -1.37
C PRO A 14 -3.17 -22.10 -2.10
N ALA A 15 -3.05 -21.49 -3.29
CA ALA A 15 -4.18 -20.94 -4.02
C ALA A 15 -5.11 -22.04 -4.58
N PRO A 16 -6.36 -21.70 -4.94
CA PRO A 16 -7.24 -22.62 -5.64
C PRO A 16 -6.61 -23.18 -6.92
N LEU A 17 -6.92 -24.44 -7.26
CA LEU A 17 -6.44 -25.05 -8.50
C LEU A 17 -6.93 -24.26 -9.71
N ARG A 18 -5.99 -23.87 -10.57
CA ARG A 18 -6.27 -23.17 -11.83
C ARG A 18 -5.50 -23.83 -12.97
N PRO A 19 -6.05 -23.87 -14.18
CA PRO A 19 -5.32 -24.40 -15.33
C PRO A 19 -4.16 -23.46 -15.69
N PHE A 20 -3.01 -24.04 -16.04
CA PHE A 20 -1.94 -23.27 -16.66
C PHE A 20 -2.41 -22.70 -17.99
N LYS A 21 -2.11 -21.42 -18.20
CA LYS A 21 -2.34 -20.75 -19.48
C LYS A 21 -1.04 -20.03 -19.86
N GLY A 22 -0.45 -20.46 -20.97
CA GLY A 22 0.76 -19.86 -21.53
C GLY A 22 0.50 -18.48 -22.12
N PRO A 23 1.56 -17.79 -22.57
CA PRO A 23 1.42 -16.51 -23.26
C PRO A 23 0.57 -16.63 -24.52
N ALA A 24 -0.17 -15.56 -24.83
CA ALA A 24 -0.78 -15.38 -26.14
C ALA A 24 0.31 -15.13 -27.21
N PRO A 25 0.02 -15.37 -28.51
CA PRO A 25 0.97 -15.04 -29.58
C PRO A 25 1.49 -13.60 -29.49
N GLY A 26 2.82 -13.44 -29.51
CA GLY A 26 3.47 -12.13 -29.40
C GLY A 26 3.54 -11.55 -27.97
N LYS A 27 3.34 -12.38 -26.94
CA LYS A 27 3.53 -12.00 -25.53
C LYS A 27 4.56 -12.92 -24.87
N ASP A 28 5.29 -12.39 -23.89
CA ASP A 28 6.26 -13.16 -23.11
C ASP A 28 5.66 -13.73 -21.81
N ALA A 29 4.47 -13.25 -21.42
CA ALA A 29 3.78 -13.64 -20.20
C ALA A 29 2.37 -14.17 -20.50
N GLY A 30 1.99 -15.24 -19.79
CA GLY A 30 0.60 -15.68 -19.70
C GLY A 30 -0.23 -14.76 -18.80
N PRO A 31 -1.52 -15.08 -18.59
CA PRO A 31 -2.39 -14.31 -17.68
C PRO A 31 -1.91 -14.30 -16.23
N TYR A 32 -1.15 -15.32 -15.79
CA TYR A 32 -0.64 -15.42 -14.42
C TYR A 32 0.89 -15.38 -14.39
N HIS A 33 1.53 -16.40 -14.95
CA HIS A 33 2.98 -16.56 -14.93
C HIS A 33 3.65 -15.87 -16.15
N PRO A 34 4.83 -15.23 -15.97
CA PRO A 34 5.59 -15.12 -14.71
C PRO A 34 5.22 -13.89 -13.87
N PHE A 35 4.51 -12.91 -14.42
CA PHE A 35 4.43 -11.56 -13.83
C PHE A 35 3.01 -11.06 -13.55
N ASN A 36 2.02 -11.49 -14.32
CA ASN A 36 0.68 -10.92 -14.29
C ASN A 36 -0.15 -11.38 -13.08
N TRP A 37 0.29 -12.41 -12.35
CA TRP A 37 -0.34 -12.95 -11.14
C TRP A 37 -0.65 -11.88 -10.08
N ARG A 38 0.14 -10.81 -10.04
CA ARG A 38 0.00 -9.67 -9.11
C ARG A 38 -1.38 -9.00 -9.19
N GLY A 39 -2.00 -9.04 -10.36
CA GLY A 39 -3.33 -8.49 -10.62
C GLY A 39 -4.50 -9.44 -10.37
N TRP A 40 -4.24 -10.66 -9.86
CA TRP A 40 -5.27 -11.66 -9.59
C TRP A 40 -5.46 -11.85 -8.10
N TRP A 41 -6.72 -11.89 -7.69
CA TRP A 41 -7.15 -12.02 -6.31
C TRP A 41 -6.56 -13.23 -5.56
N ASP A 42 -6.32 -14.32 -6.28
CA ASP A 42 -5.80 -15.57 -5.69
C ASP A 42 -4.29 -15.56 -5.46
N PHE A 43 -3.55 -14.66 -6.11
CA PHE A 43 -2.09 -14.69 -6.13
C PHE A 43 -1.45 -13.40 -5.63
N GLY A 44 -2.04 -12.25 -5.97
CA GLY A 44 -1.47 -10.94 -5.73
C GLY A 44 -2.30 -10.08 -4.79
N CYS A 45 -1.93 -8.81 -4.73
CA CYS A 45 -2.55 -7.79 -3.89
C CYS A 45 -2.96 -6.53 -4.69
N GLY A 46 -2.92 -6.60 -6.03
CA GLY A 46 -3.25 -5.50 -6.93
C GLY A 46 -2.27 -4.33 -6.83
N ALA A 47 -2.56 -3.24 -7.55
CA ALA A 47 -1.73 -2.04 -7.50
C ALA A 47 -1.67 -1.45 -6.08
N LEU A 48 -2.77 -1.51 -5.33
CA LEU A 48 -2.83 -1.03 -3.96
C LEU A 48 -1.82 -1.76 -3.06
N GLY A 49 -1.87 -3.10 -3.01
CA GLY A 49 -0.95 -3.83 -2.13
C GLY A 49 0.51 -3.83 -2.61
N ASP A 50 0.73 -3.73 -3.93
CA ASP A 50 2.07 -3.67 -4.54
C ASP A 50 2.73 -2.31 -4.26
N MET A 51 2.03 -1.20 -4.54
CA MET A 51 2.62 0.13 -4.54
C MET A 51 2.36 0.93 -3.26
N ALA A 52 1.21 0.76 -2.59
CA ALA A 52 0.89 1.60 -1.43
C ALA A 52 1.82 1.33 -0.24
N CYS A 53 2.38 0.13 -0.12
CA CYS A 53 3.42 -0.16 0.89
C CYS A 53 4.69 0.69 0.68
N HIS A 54 4.96 1.15 -0.54
CA HIS A 54 6.04 2.10 -0.83
C HIS A 54 5.56 3.53 -0.61
N THR A 55 4.49 3.92 -1.30
CA THR A 55 4.07 5.32 -1.33
C THR A 55 3.50 5.78 0.02
N MET A 56 2.69 4.96 0.71
CA MET A 56 2.08 5.33 2.00
C MET A 56 3.05 5.19 3.19
N ASP A 57 4.26 4.64 2.99
CA ASP A 57 5.26 4.51 4.06
C ASP A 57 5.57 5.87 4.69
N GLY A 58 5.68 6.93 3.87
CA GLY A 58 5.90 8.28 4.39
C GLY A 58 4.75 8.79 5.26
N ILE A 59 3.51 8.37 5.02
CA ILE A 59 2.37 8.71 5.89
C ILE A 59 2.53 7.99 7.23
N PHE A 60 2.89 6.70 7.21
CA PHE A 60 3.07 5.90 8.42
C PHE A 60 4.26 6.37 9.26
N ALA A 61 5.41 6.59 8.62
CA ALA A 61 6.62 7.06 9.29
C ALA A 61 6.47 8.47 9.90
N VAL A 62 5.71 9.38 9.26
CA VAL A 62 5.58 10.77 9.72
C VAL A 62 4.39 10.96 10.68
N LEU A 63 3.28 10.28 10.44
CA LEU A 63 2.04 10.51 11.20
C LEU A 63 1.72 9.43 12.24
N ASP A 64 2.45 8.31 12.25
CA ASP A 64 2.24 7.18 13.15
C ASP A 64 0.74 6.88 13.38
N PRO A 65 0.02 6.53 12.30
CA PRO A 65 -1.44 6.60 12.31
C PRO A 65 -2.10 5.42 13.02
N GLY A 66 -1.34 4.35 13.31
CA GLY A 66 -1.87 3.08 13.81
C GLY A 66 -2.88 2.45 12.85
N SER A 67 -3.88 1.75 13.40
CA SER A 67 -4.94 1.13 12.60
C SER A 67 -6.02 2.15 12.21
N PRO A 68 -6.56 2.08 10.99
CA PRO A 68 -7.69 2.91 10.59
C PRO A 68 -8.95 2.48 11.36
N ALA A 69 -9.86 3.41 11.63
CA ALA A 69 -11.18 3.04 12.15
C ALA A 69 -12.08 2.50 11.02
N TRP A 70 -11.90 3.01 9.80
CA TRP A 70 -12.60 2.55 8.62
C TRP A 70 -11.83 2.88 7.33
N VAL A 71 -12.17 2.15 6.26
CA VAL A 71 -11.74 2.41 4.89
C VAL A 71 -12.93 2.23 3.94
N GLU A 72 -13.00 3.03 2.89
CA GLU A 72 -14.05 2.91 1.88
C GLU A 72 -13.54 3.17 0.45
N PRO A 73 -14.07 2.44 -0.55
CA PRO A 73 -13.84 2.77 -1.95
C PRO A 73 -14.66 4.00 -2.33
N ILE A 74 -14.05 4.92 -3.07
CA ILE A 74 -14.69 6.13 -3.60
C ILE A 74 -15.01 5.95 -5.08
N ALA A 75 -14.07 5.38 -5.83
CA ALA A 75 -14.24 5.04 -7.22
C ALA A 75 -13.38 3.82 -7.55
N ALA A 76 -13.85 2.98 -8.47
CA ALA A 76 -13.04 1.94 -9.06
C ALA A 76 -13.59 1.59 -10.44
N THR A 77 -12.73 1.05 -11.31
CA THR A 77 -13.20 0.24 -12.44
C THR A 77 -13.99 -0.97 -11.92
N PRO A 78 -14.83 -1.61 -12.75
CA PRO A 78 -15.63 -2.75 -12.32
C PRO A 78 -14.80 -3.79 -11.56
N ILE A 79 -15.23 -4.10 -10.35
CA ILE A 79 -14.64 -5.14 -9.52
C ILE A 79 -15.12 -6.49 -10.08
N THR A 80 -14.18 -7.39 -10.30
CA THR A 80 -14.47 -8.75 -10.78
C THR A 80 -14.12 -9.75 -9.69
N ASP A 81 -14.67 -10.97 -9.79
CA ASP A 81 -14.34 -12.07 -8.87
C ASP A 81 -12.90 -12.61 -9.07
N GLU A 82 -12.23 -12.21 -10.16
CA GLU A 82 -10.97 -12.80 -10.62
C GLU A 82 -9.77 -11.87 -10.42
N ALA A 83 -9.93 -10.58 -10.74
CA ALA A 83 -8.87 -9.62 -10.79
C ALA A 83 -9.21 -8.31 -10.05
N PHE A 84 -8.15 -7.68 -9.55
CA PHE A 84 -8.21 -6.35 -8.96
C PHE A 84 -8.65 -5.31 -10.00
N PRO A 85 -9.29 -4.21 -9.56
CA PRO A 85 -9.56 -3.09 -10.46
C PRO A 85 -8.26 -2.54 -11.05
N THR A 86 -8.30 -2.10 -12.31
CA THR A 86 -7.15 -1.45 -12.97
C THR A 86 -7.00 0.01 -12.55
N CYS A 87 -8.03 0.57 -11.90
CA CYS A 87 -8.07 1.93 -11.41
C CYS A 87 -8.98 2.01 -10.18
N SER A 88 -8.52 2.68 -9.14
CA SER A 88 -9.20 2.83 -7.86
C SER A 88 -8.82 4.11 -7.13
N MET A 89 -9.78 4.61 -6.35
CA MET A 89 -9.61 5.65 -5.35
C MET A 89 -10.25 5.17 -4.06
N LEU A 90 -9.49 5.21 -2.98
CA LEU A 90 -9.95 4.82 -1.65
C LEU A 90 -9.67 5.94 -0.66
N ARG A 91 -10.37 5.92 0.48
CA ARG A 91 -10.01 6.76 1.61
C ARG A 91 -10.10 6.01 2.93
N TRP A 92 -9.14 6.29 3.81
CA TRP A 92 -9.04 5.77 5.17
C TRP A 92 -9.28 6.90 6.15
N TYR A 93 -9.88 6.58 7.28
CA TYR A 93 -9.89 7.46 8.44
C TYR A 93 -9.09 6.85 9.57
N PHE A 94 -8.14 7.64 10.03
CA PHE A 94 -7.34 7.32 11.19
C PHE A 94 -7.78 8.24 12.34
N PRO A 95 -8.13 7.66 13.50
CA PRO A 95 -8.59 8.42 14.65
C PRO A 95 -7.49 9.33 15.20
N ALA A 96 -7.90 10.27 16.06
CA ALA A 96 -6.96 11.10 16.80
C ALA A 96 -6.21 10.25 17.83
N THR A 97 -4.94 10.59 18.07
CA THR A 97 -4.13 10.07 19.17
C THR A 97 -3.85 11.20 20.17
N ALA A 98 -3.16 10.88 21.27
CA ALA A 98 -2.69 11.91 22.20
C ALA A 98 -1.71 12.90 21.56
N SER A 99 -0.99 12.49 20.51
CA SER A 99 0.06 13.27 19.84
C SER A 99 -0.38 13.92 18.52
N ARG A 100 -1.54 13.54 17.96
CA ARG A 100 -1.94 13.94 16.61
C ARG A 100 -3.47 13.98 16.41
N PRO A 101 -4.03 14.98 15.70
CA PRO A 101 -5.45 14.99 15.37
C PRO A 101 -5.84 13.87 14.39
N ALA A 102 -7.13 13.54 14.34
CA ALA A 102 -7.66 12.60 13.34
C ALA A 102 -7.43 13.14 11.91
N PHE A 103 -7.31 12.24 10.93
CA PHE A 103 -7.12 12.62 9.54
C PHE A 103 -7.69 11.59 8.56
N ILE A 104 -7.84 12.03 7.32
CA ILE A 104 -8.20 11.19 6.19
C ILE A 104 -6.95 11.00 5.31
N SER A 105 -6.67 9.75 4.95
CA SER A 105 -5.70 9.42 3.91
C SER A 105 -6.44 8.98 2.65
N TYR A 106 -5.93 9.36 1.48
CA TYR A 106 -6.49 8.96 0.19
C TYR A 106 -5.45 8.18 -0.61
N TRP A 107 -5.92 7.17 -1.33
CA TRP A 107 -5.16 6.45 -2.35
C TRP A 107 -5.74 6.72 -3.73
N TYR A 108 -4.87 6.80 -4.74
CA TYR A 108 -5.23 6.95 -6.13
C TYR A 108 -4.32 6.07 -6.99
N ASP A 109 -4.90 5.25 -7.86
CA ASP A 109 -4.15 4.49 -8.86
C ASP A 109 -4.88 4.48 -10.23
N GLY A 110 -4.26 3.84 -11.23
CA GLY A 110 -4.84 3.70 -12.57
C GLY A 110 -5.03 5.02 -13.32
N GLY A 111 -4.22 6.04 -13.00
CA GLY A 111 -4.26 7.36 -13.61
C GLY A 111 -5.14 8.39 -12.90
N LEU A 112 -5.83 8.01 -11.82
CA LEU A 112 -6.49 8.98 -10.94
C LEU A 112 -5.46 9.83 -10.21
N LYS A 113 -5.82 11.09 -9.94
CA LYS A 113 -5.00 12.03 -9.18
C LYS A 113 -5.86 12.81 -8.19
N PRO A 114 -5.31 13.26 -7.07
CA PRO A 114 -6.02 14.18 -6.18
C PRO A 114 -6.30 15.51 -6.90
N ARG A 115 -7.25 16.27 -6.36
CA ARG A 115 -7.45 17.66 -6.79
C ARG A 115 -6.14 18.43 -6.59
N CYS A 116 -5.74 19.18 -7.60
CA CYS A 116 -4.60 20.07 -7.53
C CYS A 116 -4.80 21.08 -6.36
N PRO A 117 -3.87 21.15 -5.39
CA PRO A 117 -3.94 22.15 -4.32
C PRO A 117 -3.94 23.56 -4.90
N GLU A 118 -4.73 24.47 -4.33
CA GLU A 118 -4.73 25.87 -4.75
C GLU A 118 -3.36 26.55 -4.57
N ALA A 119 -2.57 26.05 -3.61
CA ALA A 119 -1.21 26.49 -3.35
C ALA A 119 -0.18 25.98 -4.39
N LEU A 120 -0.54 25.04 -5.27
CA LEU A 120 0.35 24.61 -6.34
C LEU A 120 0.44 25.70 -7.39
N GLU A 121 1.66 26.07 -7.77
CA GLU A 121 1.89 27.10 -8.77
C GLU A 121 1.30 26.68 -10.13
N LEU A 122 0.72 27.64 -10.87
CA LEU A 122 0.00 27.39 -12.13
C LEU A 122 0.81 26.59 -13.17
N GLU A 123 2.13 26.73 -13.17
CA GLU A 123 3.03 26.05 -14.13
C GLU A 123 3.43 24.64 -13.69
N ARG A 124 3.16 24.26 -12.43
CA ARG A 124 3.52 22.95 -11.90
C ARG A 124 2.38 21.96 -12.04
N ARG A 125 2.76 20.72 -12.33
CA ARG A 125 1.85 19.58 -12.40
C ARG A 125 2.07 18.68 -11.19
N LEU A 126 1.00 18.03 -10.75
CA LEU A 126 1.13 16.91 -9.82
C LEU A 126 1.95 15.80 -10.48
N PRO A 127 2.92 15.20 -9.75
CA PRO A 127 3.68 14.06 -10.24
C PRO A 127 2.76 12.87 -10.51
N ASP A 128 3.27 11.86 -11.22
CA ASP A 128 2.52 10.63 -11.48
C ASP A 128 2.50 9.70 -10.25
N THR A 129 3.54 9.74 -9.42
CA THR A 129 3.59 9.03 -8.14
C THR A 129 4.11 9.91 -7.02
N GLY A 130 3.75 9.58 -5.78
CA GLY A 130 4.21 10.24 -4.57
C GLY A 130 3.10 10.63 -3.60
N ASN A 131 3.39 11.59 -2.73
CA ASN A 131 2.54 11.94 -1.59
C ASN A 131 2.17 13.42 -1.59
N LEU A 132 0.97 13.72 -1.06
CA LEU A 132 0.50 15.07 -0.88
C LEU A 132 -0.09 15.23 0.53
N PHE A 133 0.62 15.94 1.39
CA PHE A 133 0.13 16.30 2.72
C PHE A 133 -0.47 17.70 2.68
N LEU A 134 -1.75 17.82 3.04
CA LEU A 134 -2.47 19.09 3.04
C LEU A 134 -2.52 19.65 4.47
N GLY A 135 -1.80 20.75 4.70
CA GLY A 135 -1.82 21.49 5.95
C GLY A 135 -2.61 22.79 5.84
N THR A 136 -2.90 23.42 6.98
CA THR A 136 -3.62 24.70 7.05
C THR A 136 -2.77 25.90 6.62
N LYS A 137 -1.44 25.75 6.58
CA LYS A 137 -0.48 26.82 6.25
C LYS A 137 0.26 26.60 4.92
N GLY A 138 0.04 25.46 4.29
CA GLY A 138 0.78 25.01 3.10
C GLY A 138 0.65 23.50 2.95
N ALA A 139 1.18 22.96 1.86
CA ALA A 139 1.18 21.53 1.61
C ALA A 139 2.61 21.02 1.39
N LEU A 140 2.83 19.74 1.68
CA LEU A 140 4.07 19.03 1.35
C LEU A 140 3.76 18.11 0.16
N LEU A 141 4.37 18.42 -0.98
CA LEU A 141 4.32 17.61 -2.18
C LEU A 141 5.60 16.79 -2.25
N ILE A 142 5.47 15.48 -2.36
CA ILE A 142 6.58 14.55 -2.50
C ILE A 142 6.41 13.82 -3.83
N THR A 143 7.45 13.86 -4.65
CA THR A 143 7.49 13.10 -5.91
C THR A 143 8.15 11.75 -5.67
N GLY A 144 7.60 10.71 -6.30
CA GLY A 144 8.14 9.35 -6.29
C GLY A 144 7.65 8.51 -5.12
N ASP A 145 7.75 7.20 -5.28
CA ASP A 145 7.21 6.20 -4.34
C ASP A 145 8.08 5.99 -3.10
N TYR A 146 9.31 6.52 -3.08
CA TYR A 146 10.29 6.33 -2.00
C TYR A 146 10.70 7.65 -1.33
N LEU A 147 9.78 8.62 -1.33
CA LEU A 147 9.97 9.95 -0.75
C LEU A 147 11.11 10.77 -1.38
N ASP A 148 11.33 10.58 -2.69
CA ASP A 148 12.53 11.04 -3.40
C ASP A 148 12.76 12.55 -3.34
N SER A 149 11.69 13.34 -3.50
CA SER A 149 11.81 14.80 -3.60
C SER A 149 10.70 15.53 -2.83
N PRO A 150 10.88 15.74 -1.51
CA PRO A 150 9.92 16.49 -0.69
C PRO A 150 10.05 18.00 -0.95
N ARG A 151 8.91 18.66 -1.17
CA ARG A 151 8.83 20.12 -1.41
C ARG A 151 7.61 20.73 -0.76
N ILE A 152 7.82 21.85 -0.07
CA ILE A 152 6.72 22.64 0.48
C ILE A 152 6.14 23.52 -0.64
N ILE A 153 4.81 23.54 -0.74
CA ILE A 153 4.07 24.41 -1.64
C ILE A 153 3.18 25.37 -0.82
N PRO A 154 3.16 26.68 -1.13
CA PRO A 154 3.83 27.31 -2.28
C PRO A 154 5.34 27.51 -2.06
N GLU A 155 6.07 27.73 -3.17
CA GLU A 155 7.53 27.96 -3.20
C GLU A 155 7.99 29.09 -2.28
N THR A 156 7.16 30.12 -2.11
CA THR A 156 7.45 31.23 -1.20
C THR A 156 7.63 30.75 0.23
N LEU A 157 6.81 29.80 0.68
CA LEU A 157 6.93 29.18 2.00
C LEU A 157 8.17 28.28 2.08
N MET A 158 8.45 27.50 1.04
CA MET A 158 9.68 26.68 0.97
C MET A 158 10.94 27.54 1.12
N LYS A 159 10.99 28.68 0.41
CA LYS A 159 12.12 29.62 0.48
C LYS A 159 12.26 30.28 1.86
N GLN A 160 11.15 30.56 2.52
CA GLN A 160 11.15 31.11 3.89
C GLN A 160 11.65 30.10 4.92
N ILE A 161 11.24 28.84 4.80
CA ILE A 161 11.67 27.76 5.71
C ILE A 161 13.13 27.37 5.44
N GLY A 162 13.54 27.36 4.18
CA GLY A 162 14.88 26.94 3.79
C GLY A 162 15.11 25.45 4.02
N LYS A 163 16.36 25.07 4.32
CA LYS A 163 16.73 23.68 4.60
C LYS A 163 16.39 23.34 6.06
N PRO A 164 15.51 22.37 6.34
CA PRO A 164 15.22 21.99 7.71
C PRO A 164 16.44 21.36 8.38
N PRO A 165 16.59 21.50 9.71
CA PRO A 165 17.64 20.82 10.45
C PRO A 165 17.46 19.30 10.35
N GLN A 166 18.57 18.56 10.43
CA GLN A 166 18.49 17.11 10.52
C GLN A 166 17.97 16.72 11.91
N MET A 167 16.79 16.09 11.95
CA MET A 167 16.16 15.65 13.20
C MET A 167 16.41 14.16 13.50
N LEU A 168 16.66 13.37 12.46
CA LEU A 168 16.81 11.92 12.54
C LEU A 168 18.18 11.51 11.99
N GLU A 169 18.74 10.46 12.57
CA GLU A 169 19.91 9.78 12.01
C GLU A 169 19.58 9.23 10.61
N ARG A 170 20.56 9.26 9.72
CA ARG A 170 20.39 8.73 8.37
C ARG A 170 20.62 7.23 8.41
N SER A 171 19.67 6.49 7.83
CA SER A 171 19.82 5.05 7.65
C SER A 171 21.09 4.76 6.83
N PRO A 172 21.93 3.80 7.27
CA PRO A 172 23.02 3.29 6.45
C PRO A 172 22.50 2.42 5.28
N GLY A 173 21.21 2.08 5.27
CA GLY A 173 20.53 1.23 4.30
C GLY A 173 19.98 -0.03 4.94
N HIS A 174 18.83 -0.51 4.46
CA HIS A 174 18.08 -1.59 5.12
C HIS A 174 18.87 -2.91 5.25
N VAL A 175 19.76 -3.22 4.30
CA VAL A 175 20.64 -4.41 4.39
C VAL A 175 21.63 -4.26 5.53
N GLU A 176 22.25 -3.10 5.67
CA GLU A 176 23.23 -2.85 6.72
C GLU A 176 22.56 -2.81 8.10
N GLU A 177 21.39 -2.17 8.20
CA GLU A 177 20.58 -2.20 9.43
C GLU A 177 20.28 -3.64 9.87
N TRP A 178 19.91 -4.51 8.94
CA TRP A 178 19.63 -5.92 9.21
C TRP A 178 20.90 -6.67 9.67
N VAL A 179 22.03 -6.47 9.01
CA VAL A 179 23.31 -7.10 9.40
C VAL A 179 23.71 -6.65 10.82
N MET A 180 23.60 -5.36 11.13
CA MET A 180 23.93 -4.83 12.46
C MET A 180 23.08 -5.48 13.55
N ALA A 181 21.77 -5.60 13.32
CA ALA A 181 20.85 -6.25 14.26
C ALA A 181 21.15 -7.76 14.41
N ALA A 182 21.35 -8.47 13.29
CA ALA A 182 21.64 -9.91 13.28
C ALA A 182 22.96 -10.26 14.00
N MET A 183 23.95 -9.36 13.93
CA MET A 183 25.25 -9.51 14.59
C MET A 183 25.26 -9.02 16.05
N GLY A 184 24.12 -8.55 16.59
CA GLY A 184 24.03 -8.01 17.95
C GLY A 184 24.74 -6.66 18.13
N GLN A 185 25.05 -5.96 17.04
CA GLN A 185 25.65 -4.62 17.04
C GLN A 185 24.60 -3.52 17.23
N ALA A 186 23.33 -3.86 16.96
CA ALA A 186 22.18 -3.02 17.24
C ALA A 186 21.03 -3.89 17.80
N PRO A 187 20.02 -3.29 18.44
CA PRO A 187 18.79 -3.99 18.84
C PRO A 187 18.08 -4.67 17.66
N LEU A 188 17.29 -5.72 17.94
CA LEU A 188 16.57 -6.47 16.90
C LEU A 188 15.51 -5.64 16.16
N ASP A 189 15.01 -4.58 16.80
CA ASP A 189 14.06 -3.61 16.24
C ASP A 189 14.73 -2.39 15.60
N PHE A 190 16.07 -2.40 15.50
CA PHE A 190 16.83 -1.34 14.82
C PHE A 190 16.43 -1.15 13.34
N PRO A 191 16.28 -2.22 12.52
CA PRO A 191 15.87 -2.08 11.13
C PRO A 191 14.51 -1.39 11.01
N LYS A 192 14.42 -0.38 10.15
CA LYS A 192 13.19 0.41 10.02
C LYS A 192 12.05 -0.35 9.36
N SER A 193 12.36 -1.44 8.66
CA SER A 193 11.41 -2.36 8.03
C SER A 193 11.07 -3.59 8.89
N ASN A 194 11.14 -3.49 10.22
CA ASN A 194 10.80 -4.59 11.12
C ASN A 194 9.29 -4.92 11.13
N PHE A 195 8.91 -6.12 11.61
CA PHE A 195 7.52 -6.58 11.60
C PHE A 195 6.57 -5.79 12.50
N ALA A 196 7.06 -5.16 13.58
CA ALA A 196 6.22 -4.34 14.45
C ALA A 196 5.74 -3.07 13.73
N TYR A 197 6.54 -2.57 12.79
CA TYR A 197 6.15 -1.49 11.89
C TYR A 197 5.40 -2.00 10.65
N ALA A 198 6.01 -2.93 9.91
CA ALA A 198 5.53 -3.35 8.60
C ALA A 198 4.21 -4.16 8.66
N GLY A 199 3.98 -4.92 9.73
CA GLY A 199 2.78 -5.74 9.90
C GLY A 199 1.50 -4.90 9.97
N PRO A 200 1.33 -4.03 10.99
CA PRO A 200 0.17 -3.14 11.10
C PRO A 200 0.01 -2.20 9.90
N PHE A 201 1.11 -1.74 9.31
CA PHE A 201 1.06 -0.93 8.09
C PHE A 201 0.47 -1.71 6.91
N THR A 202 0.99 -2.92 6.66
CA THR A 202 0.49 -3.78 5.58
C THR A 202 -0.97 -4.16 5.81
N GLU A 203 -1.36 -4.45 7.07
CA GLU A 203 -2.76 -4.66 7.44
C GLU A 203 -3.63 -3.48 7.01
N ALA A 204 -3.26 -2.25 7.39
CA ALA A 204 -4.02 -1.05 7.05
C ALA A 204 -4.19 -0.86 5.54
N VAL A 205 -3.14 -1.14 4.74
CA VAL A 205 -3.19 -1.09 3.28
C VAL A 205 -4.15 -2.16 2.73
N LEU A 206 -4.01 -3.41 3.18
CA LEU A 206 -4.80 -4.55 2.67
C LEU A 206 -6.29 -4.46 3.02
N LEU A 207 -6.67 -3.73 4.08
CA LEU A 207 -8.08 -3.41 4.32
C LEU A 207 -8.73 -2.68 3.14
N GLY A 208 -7.96 -1.90 2.38
CA GLY A 208 -8.45 -1.29 1.15
C GLY A 208 -8.87 -2.33 0.10
N ASN A 209 -8.14 -3.44 0.00
CA ASN A 209 -8.52 -4.55 -0.91
C ASN A 209 -9.82 -5.23 -0.48
N VAL A 210 -10.06 -5.35 0.83
CA VAL A 210 -11.32 -5.86 1.38
C VAL A 210 -12.48 -4.88 1.07
N ALA A 211 -12.24 -3.59 1.23
CA ALA A 211 -13.20 -2.55 0.88
C ALA A 211 -13.54 -2.54 -0.62
N LEU A 212 -12.53 -2.74 -1.48
CA LEU A 212 -12.73 -2.90 -2.93
C LEU A 212 -13.55 -4.14 -3.26
N ARG A 213 -13.23 -5.31 -2.69
CA ARG A 213 -14.00 -6.54 -2.94
C ARG A 213 -15.47 -6.42 -2.57
N THR A 214 -15.76 -5.70 -1.49
CA THR A 214 -17.14 -5.52 -1.02
C THR A 214 -17.85 -4.36 -1.71
N GLY A 215 -17.10 -3.43 -2.31
CA GLY A 215 -17.62 -2.18 -2.86
C GLY A 215 -18.23 -1.25 -1.80
N ARG A 216 -17.98 -1.50 -0.51
CA ARG A 216 -18.58 -0.77 0.62
C ARG A 216 -17.53 -0.30 1.61
N ARG A 217 -17.90 0.69 2.42
CA ARG A 217 -17.12 1.03 3.62
C ARG A 217 -17.07 -0.18 4.57
N ILE A 218 -15.88 -0.47 5.07
CA ILE A 218 -15.67 -1.39 6.18
C ILE A 218 -15.14 -0.62 7.40
N GLU A 219 -15.66 -0.95 8.57
CA GLU A 219 -15.10 -0.56 9.87
C GLU A 219 -14.12 -1.64 10.31
N TRP A 220 -13.08 -1.27 11.06
CA TRP A 220 -12.03 -2.20 11.44
C TRP A 220 -11.88 -2.30 12.96
N ASP A 221 -12.08 -3.50 13.48
CA ASP A 221 -11.78 -3.88 14.86
C ASP A 221 -10.42 -4.60 14.86
N ALA A 222 -9.34 -3.81 14.92
CA ALA A 222 -7.96 -4.31 14.85
C ALA A 222 -7.62 -5.27 16.00
N ALA A 223 -8.22 -5.10 17.17
CA ALA A 223 -7.97 -5.97 18.32
C ALA A 223 -8.49 -7.39 18.10
N ASN A 224 -9.59 -7.54 17.36
CA ASN A 224 -10.22 -8.82 17.07
C ASN A 224 -10.07 -9.26 15.60
N LEU A 225 -9.32 -8.48 14.80
CA LEU A 225 -9.08 -8.69 13.37
C LEU A 225 -10.38 -8.96 12.59
N ARG A 226 -11.37 -8.08 12.73
CA ARG A 226 -12.69 -8.27 12.12
C ARG A 226 -13.33 -6.97 11.61
N VAL A 227 -14.28 -7.14 10.71
CA VAL A 227 -15.14 -6.10 10.15
C VAL A 227 -16.54 -6.22 10.79
N PRO A 228 -16.88 -5.41 11.80
CA PRO A 228 -18.12 -5.57 12.56
C PRO A 228 -19.36 -5.05 11.81
N ASN A 229 -19.21 -3.99 11.01
CA ASN A 229 -20.32 -3.39 10.26
C ASN A 229 -20.69 -4.17 8.99
N LEU A 230 -19.88 -5.16 8.61
CA LEU A 230 -20.02 -5.93 7.38
C LEU A 230 -19.58 -7.39 7.56
N PRO A 231 -20.42 -8.24 8.19
CA PRO A 231 -20.04 -9.61 8.52
C PRO A 231 -19.51 -10.42 7.33
N GLU A 232 -20.09 -10.26 6.14
CA GLU A 232 -19.65 -10.97 4.93
C GLU A 232 -18.24 -10.58 4.47
N ALA A 233 -17.72 -9.41 4.84
CA ALA A 233 -16.36 -8.99 4.50
C ALA A 233 -15.29 -9.81 5.23
N ASN A 234 -15.64 -10.41 6.38
CA ASN A 234 -14.72 -11.21 7.18
C ASN A 234 -14.21 -12.45 6.42
N GLN A 235 -14.93 -12.90 5.39
CA GLN A 235 -14.47 -13.98 4.51
C GLN A 235 -13.18 -13.63 3.75
N TYR A 236 -12.85 -12.34 3.61
CA TYR A 236 -11.65 -11.86 2.93
C TYR A 236 -10.47 -11.54 3.86
N ILE A 237 -10.68 -11.63 5.18
CA ILE A 237 -9.62 -11.38 6.19
C ILE A 237 -8.67 -12.58 6.30
N SER A 238 -9.18 -13.78 6.05
CA SER A 238 -8.38 -14.99 5.97
C SER A 238 -8.68 -15.72 4.66
N LYS A 239 -7.92 -16.78 4.37
CA LYS A 239 -8.12 -17.62 3.19
C LYS A 239 -8.11 -19.08 3.58
N THR A 240 -8.84 -19.88 2.81
CA THR A 240 -8.75 -21.34 2.91
C THR A 240 -7.56 -21.81 2.10
N TYR A 241 -6.62 -22.49 2.77
CA TYR A 241 -5.47 -23.09 2.11
C TYR A 241 -5.81 -24.43 1.49
N ARG A 242 -5.30 -24.67 0.27
CA ARG A 242 -5.36 -25.98 -0.38
C ARG A 242 -4.75 -27.05 0.53
N GLU A 243 -5.31 -28.25 0.48
CA GLU A 243 -4.77 -29.40 1.23
C GLU A 243 -3.29 -29.62 0.88
N GLY A 244 -2.46 -29.90 1.89
CA GLY A 244 -0.99 -29.96 1.76
C GLY A 244 -0.25 -28.61 1.91
N TRP A 245 -0.97 -27.47 1.90
CA TRP A 245 -0.39 -26.12 1.97
C TRP A 245 -0.84 -25.30 3.18
N ARG A 246 -1.38 -25.97 4.21
CA ARG A 246 -1.81 -25.31 5.45
C ARG A 246 -0.58 -24.87 6.24
N VAL A 247 -0.63 -23.65 6.79
CA VAL A 247 0.41 -23.03 7.64
C VAL A 247 -0.03 -23.10 9.10
#